data_AF-A0A975PK38-F1
#
_entry.id   AF-A0A975PK38-F1
#
_cell.length_a   1.000
_cell.length_b   1.000
_cell.length_c   1.000
_cell.angle_alpha   90.00
_cell.angle_beta   90.00
_cell.angle_gamma   90.00
#
_symmetry.space_group_name_H-M   'P 1'
#
loop_
_entity.id
_entity.type
_entity.pdbx_description
1 polymer ?
#
loop_
_entity_poly.entity_id
_entity_poly.type
_entity_poly.pdbx_seq_one_letter_code
_entity_poly.pdbx_strand_id
1 'polypeptide(L)' 'MMKANLSKILFGIGTVLLICFLGGLVYITYDYNTNTAYTYGSTPLYVYYYIHGFIFLLPSILCFIVSLVLKLKSKIKA' A
#
# COMPACT_ATOMS: atom_id res chain seq x y z
N MET A 1 8.30 18.15 -18.61
CA MET A 1 9.38 17.55 -17.79
C MET A 1 8.95 17.26 -16.34
N MET A 2 8.42 18.22 -15.58
CA MET A 2 8.04 18.03 -14.15
C MET A 2 6.97 16.93 -13.89
N LYS A 3 5.94 16.82 -14.75
CA LYS A 3 4.86 15.82 -14.61
C LYS A 3 5.32 14.37 -14.82
N ALA A 4 6.34 14.17 -15.67
CA ALA A 4 6.89 12.84 -15.93
C ALA A 4 7.72 12.34 -14.74
N ASN A 5 8.49 13.22 -14.10
CA ASN A 5 9.23 12.89 -12.88
C ASN A 5 8.28 12.61 -11.70
N LEU A 6 7.22 13.41 -11.55
CA LEU A 6 6.18 13.17 -10.54
C LEU A 6 5.49 11.81 -10.71
N SER A 7 5.15 11.41 -11.94
CA SER A 7 4.57 10.09 -12.22
C SER A 7 5.49 8.95 -11.78
N LYS A 8 6.80 9.05 -12.06
CA LYS A 8 7.79 8.05 -11.62
C LYS A 8 7.94 7.99 -10.10
N ILE A 9 7.97 9.16 -9.44
CA ILE A 9 8.06 9.24 -7.96
C ILE A 9 6.83 8.61 -7.32
N LEU A 10 5.62 8.96 -7.76
CA LEU A 10 4.37 8.38 -7.26
C LEU A 10 4.32 6.86 -7.48
N PHE A 11 4.80 6.38 -8.62
CA PHE A 11 4.90 4.95 -8.88
C PHE A 11 5.86 4.25 -7.89
N GLY A 12 7.00 4.89 -7.60
CA GLY A 12 7.96 4.40 -6.61
C GLY A 12 7.36 4.34 -5.20
N ILE A 13 6.72 5.43 -4.76
CA ILE A 13 6.03 5.49 -3.45
C ILE A 13 4.94 4.42 -3.37
N GLY A 14 4.12 4.28 -4.41
CA GLY A 14 3.08 3.25 -4.48
C GLY A 14 3.65 1.83 -4.36
N THR A 15 4.80 1.57 -4.98
CA THR A 15 5.51 0.28 -4.90
C THR A 15 6.03 0.01 -3.49
N VAL A 16 6.66 1.00 -2.84
CA VAL A 16 7.13 0.87 -1.45
C VAL A 16 5.97 0.57 -0.52
N LEU A 17 4.87 1.32 -0.63
CA LEU A 17 3.66 1.10 0.18
C LEU A 17 3.06 -0.29 -0.06
N LEU A 18 3.07 -0.79 -1.30
CA LEU A 18 2.60 -2.13 -1.62
C LEU A 18 3.47 -3.21 -0.97
N ILE A 19 4.79 -3.04 -0.98
CA ILE A 19 5.71 -3.96 -0.30
C ILE A 19 5.46 -3.94 1.21
N CYS A 20 5.28 -2.76 1.81
CA CYS A 20 4.91 -2.64 3.23
C CYS A 20 3.57 -3.33 3.53
N PHE A 21 2.59 -3.22 2.63
CA PHE A 21 1.31 -3.91 2.76
C PHE A 21 1.50 -5.44 2.78
N LEU A 22 2.19 -5.99 1.77
CA LEU A 22 2.40 -7.43 1.64
C LEU A 22 3.26 -7.98 2.78
N GLY A 23 4.36 -7.31 3.13
CA GLY A 23 5.21 -7.69 4.25
C GLY A 23 4.48 -7.65 5.58
N GLY A 24 3.66 -6.60 5.81
CA GLY A 24 2.85 -6.49 7.02
C GLY A 24 1.73 -7.53 7.10
N LEU A 25 1.16 -7.98 5.99
CA LEU A 25 0.20 -9.10 5.98
C LEU A 25 0.85 -10.40 6.45
N VAL A 26 2.05 -10.70 5.92
CA VAL A 26 2.82 -11.88 6.35
C VAL A 26 3.15 -11.78 7.84
N TYR A 27 3.61 -10.60 8.29
CA TYR A 27 3.92 -10.36 9.70
C TYR A 27 2.71 -10.55 10.61
N ILE A 28 1.59 -9.88 10.33
CA ILE A 28 0.36 -9.97 11.15
C ILE A 28 -0.13 -11.43 11.21
N THR A 29 -0.15 -12.12 10.08
CA THR A 29 -0.64 -13.50 10.00
C THR A 29 0.30 -14.46 10.73
N TYR A 30 1.61 -14.33 10.53
CA TYR A 30 2.58 -15.17 11.22
C TYR A 30 2.52 -14.94 12.72
N ASP A 31 2.64 -13.68 13.15
CA ASP A 31 2.67 -13.31 14.56
C ASP A 31 1.40 -13.75 15.30
N TYR A 32 0.21 -13.50 14.71
CA TYR A 32 -1.07 -13.92 15.29
C TYR A 32 -1.14 -15.44 15.53
N ASN A 33 -0.64 -16.24 14.59
CA ASN A 33 -0.70 -17.69 14.66
C ASN A 33 0.42 -18.31 15.52
N THR A 34 1.59 -17.68 15.63
CA THR A 34 2.74 -18.28 16.33
C THR A 34 2.98 -17.72 17.72
N ASN A 35 2.67 -16.45 17.97
CA ASN A 35 3.13 -15.75 19.17
C ASN A 35 2.00 -15.26 20.07
N THR A 36 0.79 -15.02 19.53
CA THR A 36 -0.08 -14.02 20.16
C THR A 36 -1.60 -14.25 20.01
N ALA A 37 -2.08 -15.50 20.09
CA ALA A 37 -3.50 -15.71 20.45
C ALA A 37 -3.88 -14.97 21.76
N TYR A 38 -2.90 -14.70 22.64
CA TYR A 38 -3.06 -13.98 23.90
C TYR A 38 -2.74 -12.47 23.84
N THR A 39 -1.91 -11.98 22.90
CA THR A 39 -1.41 -10.58 22.89
C THR A 39 -2.21 -9.65 21.97
N TYR A 40 -2.88 -10.19 20.95
CA TYR A 40 -3.81 -9.41 20.12
C TYR A 40 -5.11 -9.04 20.88
N GLY A 41 -5.28 -9.55 22.11
CA GLY A 41 -6.40 -9.24 23.00
C GLY A 41 -7.75 -9.63 22.40
N SER A 42 -8.82 -9.05 22.92
CA SER A 42 -10.20 -9.25 22.45
C SER A 42 -10.50 -8.65 21.06
N THR A 43 -9.49 -8.10 20.37
CA THR A 43 -9.66 -7.50 19.05
C THR A 43 -9.48 -8.57 17.97
N PRO A 44 -10.49 -8.82 17.13
CA PRO A 44 -10.39 -9.84 16.10
C PRO A 44 -9.31 -9.52 15.05
N LEU A 45 -8.67 -10.57 14.53
CA LEU A 45 -7.63 -10.47 13.49
C LEU A 45 -8.05 -9.65 12.26
N TYR A 46 -9.32 -9.73 11.87
CA TYR A 46 -9.83 -8.97 10.72
C TYR A 46 -9.70 -7.46 10.90
N VAL A 47 -9.76 -6.94 12.14
CA VAL A 47 -9.62 -5.50 12.43
C VAL A 47 -8.22 -5.03 12.08
N TYR A 48 -7.19 -5.82 12.40
CA TYR A 48 -5.81 -5.52 12.04
C TYR A 48 -5.61 -5.51 10.54
N TYR A 49 -6.22 -6.46 9.80
CA TYR A 49 -6.18 -6.45 8.35
C TYR A 49 -6.85 -5.22 7.75
N TYR A 50 -7.98 -4.76 8.29
CA TYR A 50 -8.64 -3.53 7.83
C TYR A 50 -7.77 -2.29 8.06
N ILE A 51 -7.22 -2.13 9.26
CA ILE A 51 -6.35 -0.97 9.59
C ILE A 51 -5.11 -1.00 8.70
N HIS A 52 -4.46 -2.16 8.56
CA HIS A 52 -3.26 -2.31 7.74
C HIS A 52 -3.54 -2.05 6.25
N GLY A 53 -4.65 -2.56 5.73
CA GLY A 53 -5.10 -2.27 4.37
C GLY A 53 -5.42 -0.78 4.16
N PHE A 54 -6.06 -0.13 5.13
CA PHE A 54 -6.38 1.29 5.02
C PHE A 54 -5.13 2.17 4.99
N ILE A 55 -4.10 1.84 5.77
CA ILE A 55 -2.86 2.62 5.87
C ILE A 55 -1.96 2.42 4.65
N PHE A 56 -1.86 1.21 4.11
CA PHE A 56 -0.87 0.90 3.06
C PHE A 56 -1.47 0.65 1.68
N LEU A 57 -2.53 -0.15 1.59
CA LEU A 57 -3.10 -0.57 0.31
C LEU A 57 -3.84 0.58 -0.38
N LEU A 58 -4.71 1.29 0.34
CA LEU A 58 -5.45 2.43 -0.22
C LEU A 58 -4.52 3.53 -0.75
N PRO A 59 -3.55 4.03 0.04
CA PRO A 59 -2.60 5.03 -0.46
C PRO A 59 -1.72 4.53 -1.62
N SER A 60 -1.34 3.24 -1.61
CA SER A 60 -0.60 2.62 -2.71
C SER A 60 -1.40 2.65 -4.03
N ILE A 61 -2.67 2.22 -3.98
CA ILE A 61 -3.57 2.24 -5.15
C ILE A 61 -3.76 3.67 -5.66
N LEU A 62 -3.98 4.63 -4.78
CA LEU A 62 -4.11 6.04 -5.16
C LEU A 62 -2.84 6.56 -5.85
N CYS A 63 -1.66 6.23 -5.34
CA CYS A 63 -0.38 6.60 -5.96
C CYS A 63 -0.26 6.02 -7.38
N PHE A 64 -0.65 4.76 -7.58
CA PHE A 64 -0.61 4.14 -8.90
C PHE A 64 -1.62 4.74 -9.88
N ILE A 65 -2.85 5.01 -9.44
CA ILE A 65 -3.88 5.65 -10.27
C ILE A 65 -3.40 7.03 -10.72
N VAL A 66 -2.93 7.87 -9.79
CA VAL A 66 -2.44 9.21 -10.13
C VAL A 66 -1.22 9.15 -11.04
N SER A 67 -0.29 8.22 -10.76
CA SER A 67 0.88 8.00 -11.62
C SER A 67 0.47 7.63 -13.06
N LEU A 68 -0.51 6.73 -13.21
CA LEU A 68 -1.02 6.28 -14.51
C LEU A 68 -1.71 7.42 -15.26
N VAL A 69 -2.60 8.16 -14.59
CA VAL A 69 -3.32 9.30 -15.17
C VAL A 69 -2.34 10.38 -15.66
N LEU A 70 -1.29 10.68 -14.87
CA LEU A 70 -0.26 11.63 -15.26
C LEU A 70 0.53 11.16 -16.48
N LYS A 71 0.86 9.86 -16.55
CA LYS A 71 1.58 9.26 -17.67
C LYS A 71 0.76 9.30 -18.96
N LEU A 72 -0.53 8.96 -18.88
CA LEU A 72 -1.46 9.02 -20.02
C LEU A 72 -1.65 10.45 -20.53
N LYS A 73 -1.89 11.42 -19.64
CA LYS A 73 -2.01 12.84 -20.02
C LYS A 73 -0.74 13.39 -20.66
N SER A 74 0.44 12.93 -20.23
CA SER A 74 1.71 13.34 -20.84
C SER A 74 1.90 12.77 -22.25
N LYS A 75 1.34 11.59 -22.54
CA LYS A 75 1.45 10.92 -23.85
C LYS A 75 0.47 11.48 -24.88
N ILE A 76 -0.70 11.97 -24.45
CA ILE A 76 -1.71 12.59 -25.33
C ILE A 76 -1.28 14.00 -25.81
N LYS A 77 -0.40 14.66 -25.06
CA LYS A 77 0.07 16.04 -25.33
C LYS A 77 1.37 16.13 -26.12
N ALA A 78 2.00 14.99 -26.42
CA ALA A 78 3.24 14.87 -27.18
C ALA A 78 2.92 14.40 -28.60
#